data_AF-A0A7X7MPA2-F1
#
_entry.id   AF-A0A7X7MPA2-F1
#
_cell.length_a   1.000
_cell.length_b   1.000
_cell.length_c   1.000
_cell.angle_alpha   90.00
_cell.angle_beta   90.00
_cell.angle_gamma   90.00
#
_symmetry.space_group_name_H-M   'P 1'
#
loop_
_entity.id
_entity.type
_entity.pdbx_description
1 polymer ?
#
loop_
_entity_poly.entity_id
_entity_poly.type
_entity_poly.pdbx_seq_one_letter_code
_entity_poly.pdbx_strand_id
1 'polypeptide(L)'
;GDPDNHSLLSGHASKGITFDLEAVRAKTGLYIESFTATIGDSRPKINGSISYFVFVDGVLITNRFNIRDSEDVVTVTEAATGRYLSIAITDANDDTLCDHGYLGDPFLHLTLTPPPPPPPPPPTGTMILLL
;
A
#
# COMPACT_ATOMS: atom_id res chain seq x y z
N GLY A 1 -19.85 -10.34 -7.97
CA GLY A 1 -18.67 -9.76 -8.62
C GLY A 1 -18.38 -10.54 -9.88
N ASP A 2 -17.75 -9.89 -10.85
CA ASP A 2 -17.26 -10.52 -12.07
C ASP A 2 -15.96 -11.27 -11.72
N PRO A 3 -15.96 -12.62 -11.66
CA PRO A 3 -14.81 -13.38 -11.18
C PRO A 3 -13.55 -13.18 -12.03
N ASP A 4 -13.68 -12.67 -13.26
CA ASP A 4 -12.57 -12.48 -14.19
C ASP A 4 -11.79 -11.17 -13.91
N ASN A 5 -12.34 -10.27 -13.08
CA ASN A 5 -11.76 -8.95 -12.79
C ASN A 5 -11.43 -8.75 -11.31
N HIS A 6 -11.40 -9.82 -10.52
CA HIS A 6 -11.02 -9.78 -9.11
C HIS A 6 -9.70 -10.51 -8.86
N SER A 7 -8.94 -10.02 -7.89
CA SER A 7 -7.66 -10.63 -7.49
C SER A 7 -7.56 -10.72 -5.97
N LEU A 8 -6.82 -11.70 -5.49
CA LEU A 8 -6.60 -11.92 -4.06
C LEU A 8 -5.13 -12.26 -3.81
N LEU A 9 -4.50 -11.49 -2.92
CA LEU A 9 -3.28 -11.89 -2.25
C LEU A 9 -3.61 -12.12 -0.77
N SER A 10 -3.23 -13.27 -0.21
CA SER A 10 -3.50 -13.59 1.19
C SER A 10 -2.30 -14.26 1.83
N GLY A 11 -2.17 -14.09 3.14
CA GLY A 11 -1.10 -14.68 3.92
C GLY A 11 -1.43 -14.74 5.39
N HIS A 12 -0.87 -15.74 6.05
CA HIS A 12 -0.85 -15.82 7.50
C HIS A 12 0.33 -15.02 8.05
N ALA A 13 0.10 -14.17 9.05
CA ALA A 13 1.14 -13.35 9.66
C ALA A 13 2.32 -14.21 10.17
N SER A 14 3.57 -13.73 10.15
CA SER A 14 4.05 -12.45 9.62
C SER A 14 4.67 -12.64 8.23
N LYS A 15 4.22 -11.87 7.23
CA LYS A 15 4.70 -11.94 5.83
C LYS A 15 4.76 -10.55 5.21
N GLY A 16 5.72 -10.36 4.30
CA GLY A 16 5.81 -9.18 3.46
C GLY A 16 6.08 -9.56 2.01
N ILE A 17 5.66 -8.68 1.10
CA ILE A 17 5.93 -8.77 -0.33
C ILE A 17 6.40 -7.41 -0.82
N THR A 18 7.40 -7.40 -1.70
CA THR A 18 7.91 -6.20 -2.36
C THR A 18 7.81 -6.37 -3.87
N PHE A 19 7.28 -5.36 -4.54
CA PHE A 19 7.17 -5.28 -5.99
C PHE A 19 8.15 -4.24 -6.53
N ASP A 20 8.87 -4.61 -7.59
CA ASP A 20 9.70 -3.69 -8.38
C ASP A 20 8.81 -2.99 -9.41
N LEU A 21 8.42 -1.75 -9.11
CA LEU A 21 7.60 -0.92 -9.97
C LEU A 21 8.39 -0.38 -11.17
N GLU A 22 9.71 -0.26 -11.07
CA GLU A 22 10.55 0.12 -12.21
C GLU A 22 10.55 -1.00 -13.26
N ALA A 23 10.66 -2.26 -12.83
CA ALA A 23 10.52 -3.43 -13.70
C ALA A 23 9.14 -3.49 -14.37
N VAL A 24 8.06 -3.16 -13.65
CA VAL A 24 6.70 -3.06 -14.23
C VAL A 24 6.65 -2.02 -15.34
N ARG A 25 7.11 -0.79 -15.08
CA ARG A 25 7.14 0.30 -16.09
C ARG A 25 7.97 -0.11 -17.31
N ALA A 26 9.16 -0.68 -17.10
CA ALA A 26 10.01 -1.14 -18.18
C ALA A 26 9.36 -2.24 -19.03
N LYS A 27 8.58 -3.13 -18.40
CA LYS A 27 7.92 -4.23 -19.08
C LYS A 27 6.67 -3.81 -19.86
N THR A 28 5.92 -2.84 -19.34
CA THR A 28 4.63 -2.40 -19.92
C THR A 28 4.78 -1.20 -20.84
N GLY A 29 5.80 -0.36 -20.65
CA GLY A 29 5.91 0.95 -21.29
C GLY A 29 4.86 1.96 -20.79
N LEU A 30 4.13 1.63 -19.71
CA LEU A 30 3.09 2.46 -19.13
C LEU A 30 3.58 3.14 -17.84
N TYR A 31 2.91 4.24 -17.49
CA TYR A 31 3.07 4.88 -16.19
C TYR A 31 2.14 4.25 -15.17
N ILE A 32 2.52 4.31 -13.90
CA ILE A 32 1.67 3.93 -12.77
C ILE A 32 1.02 5.22 -12.27
N GLU A 33 -0.29 5.19 -12.05
CA GLU A 33 -1.04 6.27 -11.41
C GLU A 33 -1.16 6.04 -9.90
N SER A 34 -1.54 4.82 -9.50
CA SER A 34 -1.66 4.44 -8.10
C SER A 34 -1.67 2.92 -7.92
N PHE A 35 -1.50 2.49 -6.68
CA PHE A 35 -1.87 1.16 -6.23
C PHE A 35 -3.15 1.23 -5.40
N THR A 36 -4.07 0.29 -5.57
CA THR A 36 -5.24 0.13 -4.70
C THR A 36 -5.37 -1.28 -4.17
N ALA A 37 -5.89 -1.43 -2.96
CA ALA A 37 -6.32 -2.72 -2.41
C ALA A 37 -7.33 -2.51 -1.27
N THR A 38 -8.19 -3.49 -1.03
CA THR A 38 -8.89 -3.66 0.25
C THR A 38 -8.04 -4.54 1.15
N ILE A 39 -7.56 -4.05 2.29
CA ILE A 39 -6.66 -4.80 3.17
C ILE A 39 -7.36 -5.08 4.50
N GLY A 40 -7.42 -6.33 4.94
CA GLY A 40 -8.17 -6.67 6.14
C GLY A 40 -7.90 -8.06 6.72
N ASP A 41 -8.64 -8.36 7.78
CA ASP A 41 -8.73 -9.68 8.39
C ASP A 41 -9.68 -10.56 7.56
N SER A 42 -9.17 -11.67 7.03
CA SER A 42 -9.93 -12.60 6.20
C SER A 42 -10.66 -13.67 7.02
N ARG A 43 -10.37 -13.76 8.31
CA ARG A 43 -10.86 -14.84 9.16
C ARG A 43 -11.13 -14.34 10.58
N PRO A 44 -12.28 -13.70 10.83
CA PRO A 44 -12.68 -13.26 12.16
C PRO A 44 -12.89 -14.47 13.07
N LYS A 45 -11.85 -14.86 13.79
CA LYS A 45 -11.84 -15.91 14.81
C LYS A 45 -11.43 -15.31 16.13
N ILE A 46 -11.88 -15.94 17.21
CA ILE A 46 -11.43 -15.61 18.56
C ILE A 46 -9.90 -15.63 18.56
N ASN A 47 -9.31 -14.50 18.96
CA ASN A 47 -7.88 -14.21 19.05
C ASN A 47 -7.12 -13.88 17.75
N GLY A 48 -7.74 -13.92 16.56
CA GLY A 48 -7.05 -13.46 15.34
C GLY A 48 -6.98 -11.93 15.28
N SER A 49 -5.83 -11.39 14.90
CA SER A 49 -5.67 -9.99 14.54
C SER A 49 -4.44 -9.73 13.68
N ILE A 50 -4.58 -8.88 12.67
CA ILE A 50 -3.43 -8.44 11.89
C ILE A 50 -3.13 -6.96 12.11
N SER A 51 -1.89 -6.57 11.83
CA SER A 51 -1.56 -5.19 11.47
C SER A 51 -0.94 -5.18 10.08
N TYR A 52 -1.30 -4.20 9.25
CA TYR A 52 -0.66 -4.02 7.96
C TYR A 52 0.20 -2.76 7.92
N PHE A 53 1.20 -2.78 7.04
CA PHE A 53 2.02 -1.63 6.71
C PHE A 53 2.24 -1.59 5.21
N VAL A 54 2.16 -0.40 4.62
CA VAL A 54 2.45 -0.16 3.21
C VAL A 54 3.55 0.87 3.09
N PHE A 55 4.59 0.53 2.35
CA PHE A 55 5.77 1.35 2.14
C PHE A 55 6.01 1.60 0.66
N VAL A 56 6.50 2.80 0.33
CA VAL A 56 7.09 3.11 -0.97
C VAL A 56 8.53 3.54 -0.75
N ASP A 57 9.47 2.84 -1.40
CA ASP A 57 10.91 3.05 -1.25
C ASP A 57 11.38 3.04 0.22
N GLY A 58 10.73 2.22 1.04
CA GLY A 58 11.01 2.10 2.48
C GLY A 58 10.36 3.18 3.35
N VAL A 59 9.71 4.19 2.77
CA VAL A 59 8.94 5.20 3.50
C VAL A 59 7.55 4.65 3.80
N LEU A 60 7.13 4.72 5.06
CA LEU A 60 5.78 4.31 5.47
C LEU A 60 4.74 5.27 4.89
N ILE A 61 3.86 4.76 4.05
CA ILE A 61 2.76 5.52 3.44
C ILE A 61 1.50 5.42 4.30
N THR A 62 1.13 4.21 4.70
CA THR A 62 -0.03 3.97 5.55
C THR A 62 0.12 2.68 6.32
N ASN A 63 -0.55 2.60 7.46
CA ASN A 63 -0.64 1.40 8.27
C ASN A 63 -1.93 1.43 9.08
N ARG A 64 -2.33 0.26 9.55
CA ARG A 64 -3.28 0.15 10.64
C ARG A 64 -2.88 -0.99 11.55
N PHE A 65 -3.02 -0.74 12.84
CA PHE A 65 -2.74 -1.71 13.88
C PHE A 65 -4.02 -2.45 14.28
N ASN A 66 -3.85 -3.71 14.69
CA ASN A 66 -4.83 -4.45 15.47
C ASN A 66 -6.21 -4.58 14.81
N ILE A 67 -6.22 -4.87 13.51
CA ILE A 67 -7.42 -5.10 12.70
C ILE A 67 -8.02 -6.44 13.09
N ARG A 68 -9.32 -6.41 13.42
CA ARG A 68 -10.17 -7.57 13.68
C ARG A 68 -11.47 -7.38 12.96
N ASP A 69 -11.94 -8.41 12.24
CA ASP A 69 -13.25 -8.42 11.55
C ASP A 69 -13.55 -7.11 10.79
N SER A 70 -12.52 -6.56 10.14
CA SER A 70 -12.61 -5.29 9.43
C SER A 70 -11.51 -5.18 8.38
N GLU A 71 -11.69 -4.18 7.51
CA GLU A 71 -10.83 -3.93 6.36
C GLU A 71 -10.77 -2.43 6.09
N ASP A 72 -9.73 -2.01 5.37
CA ASP A 72 -9.55 -0.66 4.86
C ASP A 72 -9.42 -0.68 3.34
N VAL A 73 -9.99 0.32 2.68
CA VAL A 73 -9.70 0.61 1.27
C VAL A 73 -8.48 1.51 1.22
N VAL A 74 -7.39 1.00 0.65
CA VAL A 74 -6.10 1.67 0.58
C VAL A 74 -5.83 2.13 -0.86
N THR A 75 -5.43 3.39 -1.00
CA THR A 75 -4.90 3.97 -2.24
C THR A 75 -3.52 4.56 -1.95
N VAL A 76 -2.53 4.22 -2.79
CA VAL A 76 -1.14 4.67 -2.68
C VAL A 76 -0.75 5.35 -3.98
N THR A 77 -0.75 6.68 -3.99
CA THR A 77 -0.40 7.49 -5.17
C THR A 77 1.12 7.66 -5.31
N GLU A 78 1.88 7.46 -4.23
CA GLU A 78 3.34 7.48 -4.22
C GLU A 78 3.94 6.37 -5.09
N ALA A 79 3.17 5.31 -5.37
CA ALA A 79 3.53 4.29 -6.34
C ALA A 79 3.74 4.86 -7.76
N ALA A 80 3.19 6.04 -8.08
CA ALA A 80 3.36 6.68 -9.38
C ALA A 80 4.83 6.98 -9.68
N THR A 81 5.59 7.41 -8.67
CA THR A 81 7.00 7.82 -8.80
C THR A 81 7.96 6.88 -8.09
N GLY A 82 7.50 6.10 -7.11
CA GLY A 82 8.33 5.18 -6.35
C GLY A 82 8.84 3.97 -7.14
N ARG A 83 9.97 3.41 -6.70
CA ARG A 83 10.57 2.22 -7.32
C ARG A 83 10.07 0.93 -6.69
N TYR A 84 9.93 0.87 -5.38
CA TYR A 84 9.52 -0.33 -4.65
C TYR A 84 8.25 -0.09 -3.86
N LEU A 85 7.24 -0.93 -4.07
CA LEU A 85 6.06 -1.01 -3.21
C LEU A 85 6.21 -2.23 -2.30
N SER A 86 6.24 -2.03 -0.99
CA SER A 86 6.29 -3.13 -0.02
C SER A 86 5.05 -3.13 0.85
N ILE A 87 4.43 -4.29 1.02
CA ILE A 87 3.27 -4.48 1.89
C ILE A 87 3.60 -5.59 2.87
N ALA A 88 3.36 -5.35 4.15
CA ALA A 88 3.57 -6.32 5.22
C ALA A 88 2.27 -6.54 5.99
N ILE A 89 1.98 -7.81 6.30
CA ILE A 89 0.95 -8.25 7.24
C ILE A 89 1.68 -8.88 8.42
N THR A 90 1.36 -8.42 9.62
CA THR A 90 2.03 -8.76 10.88
C THR A 90 1.02 -9.20 11.92
N ASP A 91 1.52 -9.82 12.97
CA ASP A 91 0.81 -10.48 14.07
C ASP A 91 0.26 -9.53 15.14
N ALA A 92 -0.04 -8.28 14.77
CA ALA A 92 -0.51 -7.24 15.68
C ALA A 92 0.30 -7.06 16.99
N ASN A 93 1.55 -7.53 17.02
CA ASN A 93 2.39 -7.58 18.20
C ASN A 93 1.77 -8.37 19.38
N ASP A 94 0.99 -9.43 19.09
CA ASP A 94 0.56 -10.44 20.05
C ASP A 94 1.13 -11.83 19.73
N ASP A 95 0.39 -12.68 19.03
CA ASP A 95 0.81 -14.00 18.58
C ASP A 95 0.22 -14.29 17.20
N THR A 96 0.76 -15.25 16.46
CA THR A 96 0.31 -15.46 15.06
C THR A 96 -1.04 -16.18 14.93
N LEU A 97 -1.69 -16.61 16.01
CA LEU A 97 -2.79 -17.57 15.98
C LEU A 97 -4.02 -17.00 15.29
N CYS A 98 -4.33 -17.56 14.12
CA CYS A 98 -5.47 -17.15 13.28
C CYS A 98 -5.31 -15.77 12.61
N ASP A 99 -4.08 -15.29 12.45
CA ASP A 99 -3.79 -14.01 11.81
C ASP A 99 -3.77 -14.11 10.28
N HIS A 100 -4.95 -14.31 9.72
CA HIS A 100 -5.12 -14.49 8.28
C HIS A 100 -5.44 -13.14 7.65
N GLY A 101 -4.43 -12.46 7.10
CA GLY A 101 -4.62 -11.21 6.38
C GLY A 101 -4.88 -11.43 4.89
N TYR A 102 -5.48 -10.43 4.25
CA TYR A 102 -5.68 -10.42 2.81
C TYR A 102 -5.57 -9.02 2.22
N LEU A 103 -5.31 -8.99 0.91
CA LEU A 103 -5.45 -7.85 0.02
C LEU A 103 -6.44 -8.27 -1.07
N GLY A 104 -7.65 -7.72 -1.05
CA GLY A 104 -8.67 -7.86 -2.08
C GLY A 104 -8.46 -6.80 -3.16
N ASP A 105 -8.57 -7.23 -4.41
CA ASP A 105 -8.36 -6.41 -5.60
C ASP A 105 -7.08 -5.56 -5.58
N PRO A 106 -5.89 -6.13 -5.25
CA PRO A 106 -4.63 -5.40 -5.27
C PRO A 106 -4.20 -5.13 -6.71
N PHE A 107 -4.46 -3.91 -7.19
CA PHE A 107 -4.18 -3.51 -8.57
C PHE A 107 -3.27 -2.30 -8.67
N LEU A 108 -2.38 -2.30 -9.66
CA LEU A 108 -1.73 -1.10 -10.17
C LEU A 108 -2.61 -0.50 -11.26
N HIS A 109 -2.98 0.76 -11.09
CA HIS A 109 -3.67 1.54 -12.11
C HIS A 109 -2.64 2.09 -13.08
N LEU A 110 -2.67 1.62 -14.32
CA LEU A 110 -1.72 1.98 -15.36
C LEU A 110 -2.33 2.99 -16.34
N THR A 111 -1.50 3.90 -16.83
CA THR A 111 -1.92 4.95 -17.77
C THR A 111 -0.85 5.23 -18.82
N LEU A 112 -1.28 5.80 -19.94
CA LEU A 112 -0.40 6.29 -21.02
C LEU A 112 0.21 7.67 -20.70
N THR A 113 -0.37 8.41 -19.75
CA THR A 113 0.08 9.77 -19.41
C THR A 113 1.05 9.75 -18.23
N PRO A 114 2.19 10.47 -18.29
CA PRO A 114 3.08 10.57 -17.15
C PRO A 114 2.39 11.24 -15.95
N PRO A 115 2.76 10.90 -14.71
CA PRO A 115 2.26 11.59 -13.54
C PRO A 115 2.63 13.09 -13.60
N PRO A 116 1.78 13.97 -13.05
CA PRO A 116 2.07 15.40 -13.04
C PRO A 116 3.38 15.67 -12.28
N PRO A 117 4.17 16.67 -12.73
CA PRO A 117 5.39 17.03 -12.03
C PRO A 117 5.08 17.47 -10.58
N PRO A 118 5.99 17.24 -9.63
CA PRO A 118 5.80 17.66 -8.26
C PRO A 118 5.56 19.19 -8.17
N PRO A 119 4.79 19.66 -7.18
CA PRO A 119 4.57 21.09 -6.97
C PRO A 119 5.91 21.82 -6.80
N PRO A 120 6.03 23.09 -7.27
CA PRO A 120 7.19 23.91 -6.95
C PRO A 120 7.38 24.01 -5.44
N PRO A 121 8.64 24.04 -4.93
CA PRO A 121 8.87 24.30 -3.53
C PRO A 121 8.26 25.66 -3.13
N PRO A 122 7.76 25.81 -1.90
CA PRO A 122 7.26 27.09 -1.42
C PRO A 122 8.33 28.19 -1.56
N PRO A 123 7.96 29.44 -1.89
CA PRO A 123 8.91 30.54 -1.87
C PRO A 123 9.57 30.64 -0.49
N THR A 124 10.90 30.63 -0.43
CA THR A 124 11.61 30.88 0.83
C THR A 124 11.41 32.35 1.20
N GLY A 125 10.42 32.63 2.03
CA GLY A 125 10.20 33.96 2.59
C GLY A 125 11.36 34.30 3.51
N THR A 126 12.21 35.24 3.11
CA THR A 126 13.13 35.91 4.03
C THR A 126 12.29 36.65 5.07
N MET A 127 12.15 36.06 6.25
CA MET A 127 11.58 36.75 7.42
C MET A 127 12.56 37.84 7.83
N ILE A 128 12.36 39.06 7.32
CA ILE A 128 12.99 40.25 7.88
C ILE A 128 12.25 40.52 9.19
N LEU A 129 12.86 40.10 10.31
CA LEU A 129 12.44 40.51 11.64
C LEU A 129 12.78 42.00 11.79
N LEU A 130 11.79 42.88 11.61
CA LEU A 130 11.90 44.26 12.08
C LEU A 130 11.75 44.22 13.61
N LEU A 131 12.87 44.44 14.30
CA LEU A 131 12.93 44.74 15.74
C LEU A 131 12.44 46.16 16.02
#